data_AF-A0A941W2S3-F1
#
_entry.id   AF-A0A941W2S3-F1
#
_cell.length_a   1.000
_cell.length_b   1.000
_cell.length_c   1.000
_cell.angle_alpha   90.00
_cell.angle_beta   90.00
_cell.angle_gamma   90.00
#
_symmetry.space_group_name_H-M   'P 1'
#
loop_
_entity.id
_entity.type
_entity.pdbx_description
1 polymer ?
#
loop_
_entity_poly.entity_id
_entity_poly.type
_entity_poly.pdbx_seq_one_letter_code
_entity_poly.pdbx_strand_id
1 'polypeptide(L)'
;MRTLIILSLIVSIFTVSNFAWAASCERCYARIADGQAFCEACTLNKDKDLSEMKSSEEQIISTIKSSRESYRNALTELIQFYMDIGYQSRVKKARKELKALNKIPQLKYLSADEDVSDISPTQNIEEANILFQDGKNYKNILNLASRKSKLSYAAARLKKILDEYPESDVADDAAYELAEVYESRHFKDYEGSVYYYKKCFELNPNTDRPARYMAARAYDMFLHDYKEAVRHYEMALKTCRDEELLRYANERLAALRSEGY
;
A
#
# COMPACT_ATOMS: atom_id res chain seq x y z
N MET A 1 26.30 -86.26 -10.28
CA MET A 1 26.68 -85.38 -9.16
C MET A 1 25.85 -84.11 -9.24
N ARG A 2 24.91 -83.91 -8.30
CA ARG A 2 24.79 -82.72 -7.40
C ARG A 2 24.55 -81.40 -8.17
N THR A 3 23.43 -80.68 -8.09
CA THR A 3 22.62 -80.28 -6.92
C THR A 3 21.27 -79.69 -7.34
N LEU A 4 20.26 -79.84 -6.48
CA LEU A 4 18.94 -79.19 -6.49
C LEU A 4 19.04 -77.66 -6.29
N ILE A 5 18.17 -76.87 -6.94
CA ILE A 5 17.54 -75.66 -6.35
C ILE A 5 16.09 -75.55 -6.86
N ILE A 6 15.16 -75.60 -5.91
CA ILE A 6 13.72 -75.39 -6.04
C ILE A 6 13.48 -73.87 -5.94
N LEU A 7 12.70 -73.27 -6.86
CA LEU A 7 12.14 -71.94 -6.65
C LEU A 7 10.68 -71.90 -7.12
N SER A 8 9.79 -71.78 -6.14
CA SER A 8 8.35 -71.61 -6.26
C SER A 8 7.99 -70.24 -6.84
N LEU A 9 7.24 -70.20 -7.93
CA LEU A 9 6.59 -68.99 -8.44
C LEU A 9 5.27 -68.78 -7.68
N ILE A 10 5.28 -67.83 -6.75
CA ILE A 10 4.08 -67.28 -6.11
C ILE A 10 3.55 -66.17 -7.02
N VAL A 11 2.38 -66.39 -7.61
CA VAL A 11 1.63 -65.39 -8.38
C VAL A 11 0.96 -64.43 -7.40
N SER A 12 1.58 -63.29 -7.16
CA SER A 12 0.98 -62.20 -6.39
C SER A 12 0.26 -61.24 -7.34
N ILE A 13 -1.07 -61.42 -7.45
CA ILE A 13 -1.97 -60.46 -8.10
C ILE A 13 -2.10 -59.25 -7.16
N PHE A 14 -1.31 -58.21 -7.40
CA PHE A 14 -1.58 -56.88 -6.85
C PHE A 14 -2.49 -56.13 -7.81
N THR A 15 -3.81 -56.24 -7.62
CA THR A 15 -4.75 -55.25 -8.16
C THR A 15 -4.60 -53.97 -7.35
N VAL A 16 -3.75 -53.06 -7.81
CA VAL A 16 -3.78 -51.67 -7.36
C VAL A 16 -5.05 -51.07 -7.94
N SER A 17 -6.13 -51.03 -7.15
CA SER A 17 -7.29 -50.21 -7.47
C SER A 17 -6.84 -48.75 -7.42
N ASN A 18 -6.56 -48.18 -8.59
CA ASN A 18 -6.48 -46.74 -8.77
C ASN A 18 -7.84 -46.15 -8.39
N PHE A 19 -7.96 -45.68 -7.15
CA PHE A 19 -9.03 -44.78 -6.78
C PHE A 19 -8.76 -43.44 -7.50
N ALA A 20 -9.26 -43.32 -8.73
CA ALA A 20 -9.41 -42.03 -9.37
C ALA A 20 -10.44 -41.25 -8.56
N TRP A 21 -9.97 -40.30 -7.75
CA TRP A 21 -10.84 -39.31 -7.13
C TRP A 21 -11.43 -38.50 -8.29
N ALA A 22 -12.69 -38.75 -8.61
CA ALA A 22 -13.36 -38.00 -9.68
C ALA A 22 -13.24 -36.50 -9.38
N ALA A 23 -12.66 -35.74 -10.32
CA ALA A 23 -12.53 -34.30 -10.18
C ALA A 23 -13.88 -33.65 -9.87
N SER A 24 -13.89 -32.68 -8.95
CA SER A 24 -15.09 -31.92 -8.56
C SER A 24 -14.96 -30.46 -8.97
N CYS A 25 -16.04 -29.89 -9.50
CA CYS A 25 -16.14 -28.47 -9.83
C CYS A 25 -15.83 -27.60 -8.61
N GLU A 26 -14.89 -26.66 -8.72
CA GLU A 26 -14.46 -25.82 -7.59
C GLU A 26 -15.58 -24.87 -7.08
N ARG A 27 -16.59 -24.59 -7.91
CA ARG A 27 -17.66 -23.65 -7.59
C ARG A 27 -18.90 -24.30 -6.97
N CYS A 28 -19.27 -25.49 -7.43
CA CYS A 28 -20.52 -26.15 -7.01
C CYS A 28 -20.32 -27.60 -6.56
N TYR A 29 -19.08 -28.09 -6.56
CA TYR A 29 -18.69 -29.44 -6.13
C TYR A 29 -19.36 -30.59 -6.89
N ALA A 30 -20.01 -30.31 -8.02
CA ALA A 30 -20.51 -31.33 -8.94
C ALA A 30 -19.35 -32.13 -9.54
N ARG A 31 -19.56 -33.43 -9.79
CA ARG A 31 -18.56 -34.27 -10.46
C ARG A 31 -18.35 -33.78 -11.90
N ILE A 32 -17.09 -33.70 -12.30
CA ILE A 32 -16.66 -33.27 -13.63
C ILE A 32 -15.62 -34.21 -14.19
N ALA A 33 -15.37 -34.11 -15.50
CA ALA A 33 -14.30 -34.87 -16.15
C ALA A 33 -12.93 -34.41 -15.63
N ASP A 34 -11.99 -35.35 -15.54
CA ASP A 34 -10.61 -35.05 -15.14
C ASP A 34 -9.99 -34.00 -16.08
N GLY A 35 -9.45 -32.93 -15.49
CA GLY A 35 -8.80 -31.84 -16.23
C GLY A 35 -9.64 -30.57 -16.42
N GLN A 36 -10.87 -30.50 -15.91
CA GLN A 36 -11.68 -29.26 -15.88
C GLN A 36 -11.74 -28.70 -14.44
N ALA A 37 -11.76 -27.37 -14.29
CA ALA A 37 -11.93 -26.70 -12.97
C ALA A 37 -13.40 -26.42 -12.63
N PHE A 38 -14.25 -26.23 -13.65
CA PHE A 38 -15.67 -25.90 -13.50
C PHE A 38 -16.56 -26.79 -14.38
N CYS A 39 -17.77 -27.11 -13.91
CA CYS A 39 -18.78 -27.81 -14.72
C CYS A 39 -19.39 -26.87 -15.77
N GLU A 40 -19.94 -27.44 -16.84
CA GLU A 40 -20.55 -26.71 -17.95
C GLU A 40 -21.54 -25.62 -17.50
N ALA A 41 -22.40 -25.93 -16.51
CA ALA A 41 -23.33 -24.95 -15.94
C ALA A 41 -22.63 -23.79 -15.21
N CYS A 42 -21.53 -24.04 -14.50
CA CYS A 42 -20.74 -23.00 -13.84
C CYS A 42 -19.90 -22.18 -14.83
N THR A 43 -19.51 -22.79 -15.94
CA THR A 43 -18.82 -22.12 -17.06
C THR A 43 -19.78 -21.20 -17.81
N LEU A 44 -21.01 -21.63 -18.07
CA LEU A 44 -22.05 -20.82 -18.71
C LEU A 44 -22.56 -19.67 -17.81
N ASN A 45 -22.51 -19.83 -16.49
CA ASN A 45 -22.81 -18.77 -15.52
C ASN A 45 -21.69 -17.70 -15.41
N LYS A 46 -20.61 -17.79 -16.19
CA LYS A 46 -19.55 -16.78 -16.26
C LYS A 46 -20.00 -15.55 -17.06
N ASP A 47 -21.03 -15.70 -17.90
CA ASP A 47 -21.59 -14.66 -18.78
C ASP A 47 -22.81 -13.94 -18.19
N LYS A 48 -23.19 -14.24 -16.94
CA LYS A 48 -24.21 -13.47 -16.22
C LYS A 48 -23.63 -12.11 -15.87
N ASP A 49 -24.39 -11.03 -16.10
CA ASP A 49 -24.03 -9.65 -15.78
C ASP A 49 -23.34 -9.54 -14.41
N LEU A 50 -22.00 -9.46 -14.44
CA LEU A 50 -21.15 -9.42 -13.25
C LEU A 50 -21.10 -8.02 -12.65
N SER A 51 -21.84 -7.04 -13.19
CA SER A 51 -21.82 -5.66 -12.70
C SER A 51 -22.20 -5.55 -11.22
N GLU A 52 -23.24 -6.28 -10.78
CA GLU A 52 -23.65 -6.31 -9.37
C GLU A 52 -22.59 -6.98 -8.47
N MET A 53 -21.90 -8.02 -8.97
CA MET A 53 -20.85 -8.72 -8.21
C MET A 53 -19.56 -7.92 -8.12
N LYS A 54 -19.17 -7.23 -9.21
CA LYS A 54 -18.05 -6.27 -9.22
C LYS A 54 -18.32 -5.10 -8.29
N SER A 55 -19.54 -4.56 -8.29
CA SER A 55 -19.94 -3.52 -7.35
C SER A 55 -19.86 -3.98 -5.89
N SER A 56 -20.23 -5.24 -5.59
CA SER A 56 -20.09 -5.81 -4.25
C SER A 56 -18.62 -5.99 -3.84
N GLU A 57 -17.75 -6.43 -4.74
CA GLU A 57 -16.31 -6.54 -4.50
C GLU A 57 -15.68 -5.17 -4.23
N GLU A 58 -15.98 -4.15 -5.04
CA GLU A 58 -15.52 -2.77 -4.84
C GLU A 58 -15.95 -2.22 -3.47
N GLN A 59 -17.19 -2.47 -3.06
CA GLN A 59 -17.70 -2.08 -1.74
C GLN A 59 -16.94 -2.77 -0.61
N ILE A 60 -16.65 -4.07 -0.73
CA ILE A 60 -15.89 -4.83 0.27
C ILE A 60 -14.45 -4.30 0.35
N ILE A 61 -13.79 -4.10 -0.78
CA ILE A 61 -12.43 -3.54 -0.86
C ILE A 61 -12.39 -2.14 -0.24
N SER A 62 -13.35 -1.28 -0.59
CA SER A 62 -13.51 0.07 -0.01
C SER A 62 -13.73 0.02 1.50
N THR A 63 -14.55 -0.92 1.98
CA THR A 63 -14.79 -1.14 3.41
C THR A 63 -13.52 -1.57 4.14
N ILE A 64 -12.73 -2.49 3.57
CA ILE A 64 -11.46 -2.93 4.15
C ILE A 64 -10.46 -1.77 4.22
N LYS A 65 -10.31 -1.01 3.13
CA LYS A 65 -9.43 0.17 3.06
C LYS A 65 -9.82 1.23 4.09
N SER A 66 -11.08 1.64 4.09
CA SER A 66 -11.61 2.64 5.02
C SER A 66 -11.53 2.18 6.47
N SER A 67 -11.88 0.92 6.78
CA SER A 67 -11.77 0.38 8.15
C SER A 67 -10.33 0.38 8.66
N ARG A 68 -9.37 0.00 7.81
CA ARG A 68 -7.94 0.02 8.16
C ARG A 68 -7.47 1.45 8.44
N GLU A 69 -7.89 2.41 7.61
CA GLU A 69 -7.56 3.83 7.76
C GLU A 69 -8.20 4.43 9.02
N SER A 70 -9.47 4.13 9.29
CA SER A 70 -10.15 4.52 10.52
C SER A 70 -9.46 3.97 11.77
N TYR A 71 -9.03 2.70 11.74
CA TYR A 71 -8.29 2.11 12.84
C TYR A 71 -6.93 2.77 13.07
N ARG A 72 -6.20 3.09 11.97
CA ARG A 72 -4.95 3.85 12.02
C ARG A 72 -5.16 5.22 12.66
N ASN A 73 -6.18 5.96 12.23
CA ASN A 73 -6.51 7.29 12.76
C ASN A 73 -6.90 7.25 14.24
N ALA A 74 -7.73 6.28 14.64
CA ALA A 74 -8.10 6.07 16.04
C ALA A 74 -6.88 5.77 16.93
N LEU A 75 -5.93 4.96 16.44
CA LEU A 75 -4.67 4.72 17.16
C LEU A 75 -3.84 6.00 17.31
N THR A 76 -3.76 6.84 16.28
CA THR A 76 -3.07 8.13 16.34
C THR A 76 -3.71 9.09 17.35
N GLU A 77 -5.04 9.22 17.33
CA GLU A 77 -5.78 10.02 18.30
C GLU A 77 -5.57 9.52 19.74
N LEU A 78 -5.60 8.20 19.93
CA LEU A 78 -5.36 7.57 21.23
C LEU A 78 -3.94 7.81 21.75
N ILE A 79 -2.94 7.75 20.86
CA ILE A 79 -1.55 8.10 21.17
C ILE A 79 -1.47 9.55 21.65
N GLN A 80 -2.10 10.48 20.92
CA GLN A 80 -2.10 11.90 21.28
C GLN A 80 -2.76 12.13 22.64
N PHE A 81 -3.93 11.54 22.88
CA PHE A 81 -4.61 11.61 24.17
C PHE A 81 -3.71 11.12 25.32
N TYR A 82 -3.05 9.97 25.16
CA TYR A 82 -2.12 9.46 26.18
C TYR A 82 -0.88 10.33 26.37
N MET A 83 -0.42 11.02 25.33
CA MET A 83 0.67 12.00 25.47
C MET A 83 0.22 13.20 26.29
N ASP A 84 -0.99 13.72 26.04
CA ASP A 84 -1.54 14.90 26.70
C ASP A 84 -1.76 14.68 28.20
N ILE A 85 -2.21 13.49 28.61
CA ILE A 85 -2.37 13.13 30.04
C ILE A 85 -1.10 12.54 30.68
N GLY A 86 0.02 12.48 29.96
CA GLY A 86 1.31 12.02 30.47
C GLY A 86 1.44 10.51 30.68
N TYR A 87 0.58 9.68 30.07
CA TYR A 87 0.54 8.23 30.30
C TYR A 87 1.52 7.44 29.41
N GLN A 88 2.82 7.62 29.68
CA GLN A 88 3.92 7.14 28.83
C GLN A 88 3.91 5.63 28.52
N SER A 89 3.50 4.79 29.48
CA SER A 89 3.41 3.34 29.25
C SER A 89 2.39 2.99 28.17
N ARG A 90 1.26 3.70 28.12
CA ARG A 90 0.22 3.47 27.11
C ARG A 90 0.60 4.01 25.74
N VAL A 91 1.28 5.16 25.68
CA VAL A 91 1.86 5.70 24.44
C VAL A 91 2.76 4.66 23.77
N LYS A 92 3.67 4.03 24.53
CA LYS A 92 4.57 2.99 23.99
C LYS A 92 3.81 1.81 23.40
N LYS A 93 2.74 1.35 24.05
CA LYS A 93 1.90 0.24 23.58
C LYS A 93 1.17 0.61 22.29
N ALA A 94 0.47 1.74 22.27
CA ALA A 94 -0.28 2.18 21.10
C ALA A 94 0.62 2.46 19.90
N ARG A 95 1.83 3.04 20.10
CA ARG A 95 2.83 3.19 19.04
C ARG A 95 3.31 1.85 18.49
N LYS A 96 3.48 0.84 19.35
CA LYS A 96 3.88 -0.50 18.91
C LYS A 96 2.80 -1.14 18.02
N GLU A 97 1.54 -0.94 18.37
CA GLU A 97 0.39 -1.41 17.59
C GLU A 97 0.28 -0.70 16.25
N LEU A 98 0.38 0.64 16.23
CA LEU A 98 0.45 1.42 15.00
C LEU A 98 1.62 0.99 14.11
N LYS A 99 2.79 0.75 14.69
CA LYS A 99 3.95 0.23 13.96
C LYS A 99 3.69 -1.17 13.39
N ALA A 100 3.04 -2.05 14.14
CA ALA A 100 2.67 -3.38 13.66
C ALA A 100 1.66 -3.28 12.51
N LEU A 101 0.67 -2.40 12.62
CA LEU A 101 -0.31 -2.11 11.57
C LEU A 101 0.41 -1.65 10.30
N ASN A 102 1.30 -0.65 10.40
CA ASN A 102 2.04 -0.09 9.26
C ASN A 102 2.99 -1.10 8.59
N LYS A 103 3.46 -2.11 9.33
CA LYS A 103 4.27 -3.20 8.76
C LYS A 103 3.48 -4.20 7.93
N ILE A 104 2.17 -4.33 8.17
CA ILE A 104 1.33 -5.25 7.39
C ILE A 104 1.23 -4.67 5.98
N PRO A 105 1.78 -5.34 4.96
CA PRO A 105 1.66 -4.87 3.57
C PRO A 105 0.17 -4.78 3.22
N GLN A 106 -0.24 -3.70 2.57
CA GLN A 106 -1.53 -3.74 1.88
C GLN A 106 -1.40 -4.73 0.73
N LEU A 107 -2.20 -5.80 0.80
CA LEU A 107 -2.12 -6.90 -0.15
C LEU A 107 -2.63 -6.42 -1.50
N LYS A 108 -1.93 -6.82 -2.58
CA LYS A 108 -2.17 -6.33 -3.94
C LYS A 108 -3.59 -6.58 -4.45
N TYR A 109 -4.33 -7.55 -3.90
CA TYR A 109 -5.74 -7.79 -4.28
C TYR A 109 -6.72 -6.77 -3.69
N LEU A 110 -6.29 -6.00 -2.67
CA LEU A 110 -7.06 -4.86 -2.16
C LEU A 110 -6.80 -3.61 -3.00
N SER A 111 -5.65 -3.53 -3.67
CA SER A 111 -5.51 -2.69 -4.85
C SER A 111 -6.40 -3.34 -5.91
N ALA A 112 -7.34 -2.61 -6.49
CA ALA A 112 -8.08 -3.12 -7.64
C ALA A 112 -7.17 -3.13 -8.88
N ASP A 113 -5.94 -3.65 -8.76
CA ASP A 113 -4.99 -3.81 -9.86
C ASP A 113 -5.32 -5.09 -10.65
N GLU A 114 -6.60 -5.29 -10.96
CA GLU A 114 -6.98 -5.80 -12.28
C GLU A 114 -7.24 -4.54 -13.11
N ASP A 115 -6.24 -4.10 -13.87
CA ASP A 115 -6.28 -2.90 -14.73
C ASP A 115 -7.16 -1.79 -14.16
N VAL A 116 -6.65 -1.11 -13.11
CA VAL A 116 -7.19 0.20 -12.73
C VAL A 116 -7.17 1.03 -14.01
N SER A 117 -8.34 1.25 -14.59
CA SER A 117 -8.57 2.26 -15.61
C SER A 117 -7.74 3.47 -15.21
N ASP A 118 -6.72 3.82 -16.00
CA ASP A 118 -5.79 4.92 -15.77
C ASP A 118 -6.52 6.09 -15.09
N ILE A 119 -6.53 6.16 -13.75
CA ILE A 119 -6.89 7.38 -13.05
C ILE A 119 -5.63 8.22 -13.20
N SER A 120 -5.49 8.78 -14.39
CA SER A 120 -4.46 9.76 -14.67
C SER A 120 -4.98 11.07 -14.08
N PRO A 121 -4.30 11.64 -13.06
CA PRO A 121 -4.63 12.95 -12.53
C PRO A 121 -4.35 14.00 -13.61
N THR A 122 -5.30 14.17 -14.53
CA THR A 122 -5.18 15.07 -15.68
C THR A 122 -6.38 16.00 -15.79
N GLN A 123 -7.39 15.83 -14.94
CA GLN A 123 -8.58 16.66 -14.97
C GLN A 123 -8.33 17.95 -14.19
N ASN A 124 -8.47 19.08 -14.86
CA ASN A 124 -8.48 20.37 -14.19
C ASN A 124 -9.86 20.56 -13.52
N ILE A 125 -9.89 20.46 -12.19
CA ILE A 125 -11.10 20.57 -11.36
C ILE A 125 -10.99 21.82 -10.50
N GLU A 126 -11.88 22.79 -10.72
CA GLU A 126 -11.81 24.10 -10.06
C GLU A 126 -11.89 23.98 -8.53
N GLU A 127 -12.78 23.14 -8.00
CA GLU A 127 -12.91 22.91 -6.57
C GLU A 127 -11.63 22.33 -5.95
N ALA A 128 -10.96 21.41 -6.66
CA ALA A 128 -9.70 20.83 -6.23
C ALA A 128 -8.57 21.87 -6.24
N ASN A 129 -8.55 22.74 -7.27
CA ASN A 129 -7.60 23.85 -7.35
C ASN A 129 -7.76 24.84 -6.19
N ILE A 130 -9.00 25.21 -5.86
CA ILE A 130 -9.30 26.10 -4.72
C ILE A 130 -8.82 25.45 -3.42
N LEU A 131 -9.15 24.18 -3.19
CA LEU A 131 -8.69 23.43 -2.02
C LEU A 131 -7.15 23.37 -1.95
N PHE A 132 -6.50 23.20 -3.10
CA PHE A 132 -5.04 23.11 -3.17
C PHE A 132 -4.38 24.45 -2.80
N GLN A 133 -4.87 25.55 -3.36
CA GLN A 133 -4.37 26.89 -3.02
C GLN A 133 -4.61 27.22 -1.55
N ASP A 134 -5.80 26.91 -1.03
CA ASP A 134 -6.10 27.08 0.40
C ASP A 134 -5.15 26.26 1.28
N GLY A 135 -4.90 24.99 0.91
CA GLY A 135 -3.95 24.12 1.57
C GLY A 135 -2.55 24.72 1.64
N LYS A 136 -2.04 25.22 0.51
CA LYS A 136 -0.73 25.90 0.43
C LYS A 136 -0.71 27.20 1.24
N ASN A 137 -1.76 28.01 1.17
CA ASN A 137 -1.86 29.25 1.93
C ASN A 137 -1.76 28.99 3.42
N TYR A 138 -2.53 28.03 3.95
CA TYR A 138 -2.43 27.62 5.34
C TYR A 138 -1.04 27.06 5.70
N LYS A 139 -0.48 26.22 4.83
CA LYS A 139 0.86 25.66 5.00
C LYS A 139 1.97 26.71 4.98
N ASN A 140 1.78 27.87 4.35
CA ASN A 140 2.81 28.91 4.28
C ASN A 140 2.73 29.95 5.41
N ILE A 141 1.68 29.94 6.25
CA ILE A 141 1.55 30.89 7.37
C ILE A 141 2.55 30.55 8.49
N LEU A 142 3.63 31.34 8.62
CA LEU A 142 4.73 31.08 9.57
C LEU A 142 4.49 31.59 11.00
N ASN A 143 3.31 32.13 11.32
CA ASN A 143 3.01 32.62 12.67
C ASN A 143 3.12 31.50 13.71
N LEU A 144 4.15 31.57 14.57
CA LEU A 144 4.51 30.51 15.52
C LEU A 144 3.37 30.14 16.47
N ALA A 145 2.58 31.11 16.93
CA ALA A 145 1.49 30.89 17.87
C ALA A 145 0.32 30.09 17.26
N SER A 146 0.10 30.23 15.95
CA SER A 146 -1.00 29.54 15.24
C SER A 146 -0.50 28.45 14.29
N ARG A 147 0.81 28.21 14.20
CA ARG A 147 1.41 27.35 13.17
C ARG A 147 0.82 25.95 13.15
N LYS A 148 0.62 25.34 14.32
CA LYS A 148 0.01 24.00 14.45
C LYS A 148 -1.41 23.94 13.88
N SER A 149 -2.25 24.92 14.21
CA SER A 149 -3.63 24.95 13.70
C SER A 149 -3.69 25.25 12.21
N LYS A 150 -2.82 26.14 11.71
CA LYS A 150 -2.68 26.41 10.27
C LYS A 150 -2.26 25.16 9.50
N LEU A 151 -1.27 24.42 9.98
CA LEU A 151 -0.88 23.15 9.36
C LEU A 151 -2.00 22.09 9.41
N SER A 152 -2.83 22.10 10.46
CA SER A 152 -4.01 21.22 10.53
C SER A 152 -5.06 21.58 9.48
N TYR A 153 -5.31 22.88 9.24
CA TYR A 153 -6.16 23.32 8.14
C TYR A 153 -5.58 22.96 6.79
N ALA A 154 -4.27 23.12 6.59
CA ALA A 154 -3.61 22.68 5.37
C ALA A 154 -3.84 21.18 5.11
N ALA A 155 -3.59 20.34 6.13
CA ALA A 155 -3.80 18.90 6.03
C ALA A 155 -5.24 18.54 5.65
N ALA A 156 -6.23 19.19 6.27
CA ALA A 156 -7.64 18.93 5.99
C ALA A 156 -8.03 19.26 4.53
N ARG A 157 -7.49 20.34 3.96
CA ARG A 157 -7.78 20.76 2.58
C ARG A 157 -7.15 19.81 1.57
N LEU A 158 -5.87 19.49 1.77
CA LEU A 158 -5.12 18.59 0.89
C LEU A 158 -5.68 17.16 0.95
N LYS A 159 -6.04 16.66 2.14
CA LYS A 159 -6.67 15.35 2.28
C LYS A 159 -8.01 15.26 1.55
N LYS A 160 -8.81 16.34 1.59
CA LYS A 160 -10.09 16.40 0.87
C LYS A 160 -9.90 16.22 -0.65
N ILE A 161 -8.83 16.75 -1.24
CA ILE A 161 -8.50 16.52 -2.66
C ILE A 161 -8.29 15.04 -2.93
N LEU A 162 -7.52 14.36 -2.08
CA LEU A 162 -7.21 12.94 -2.26
C LEU A 162 -8.42 12.02 -2.04
N ASP A 163 -9.36 12.44 -1.20
CA ASP A 163 -10.55 11.67 -0.85
C ASP A 163 -11.71 11.90 -1.85
N GLU A 164 -11.90 13.13 -2.34
CA GLU A 164 -13.05 13.52 -3.18
C GLU A 164 -12.71 13.78 -4.65
N TYR A 165 -11.45 14.09 -4.99
CA TYR A 165 -11.02 14.47 -6.34
C TYR A 165 -9.70 13.76 -6.77
N PRO A 166 -9.59 12.43 -6.65
CA PRO A 166 -8.36 11.70 -6.97
C PRO A 166 -7.92 11.81 -8.44
N GLU A 167 -8.83 12.15 -9.36
CA GLU A 167 -8.60 12.37 -10.79
C GLU A 167 -8.10 13.78 -11.14
N SER A 168 -8.03 14.68 -10.16
CA SER A 168 -7.58 16.06 -10.37
C SER A 168 -6.08 16.10 -10.69
N ASP A 169 -5.71 16.97 -11.63
CA ASP A 169 -4.31 17.29 -11.98
C ASP A 169 -3.45 17.83 -10.83
N VAL A 170 -4.05 18.26 -9.72
CA VAL A 170 -3.34 18.65 -8.50
C VAL A 170 -3.27 17.54 -7.44
N ALA A 171 -3.77 16.33 -7.69
CA ALA A 171 -3.86 15.28 -6.67
C ALA A 171 -2.49 14.75 -6.20
N ASP A 172 -1.54 14.52 -7.11
CA ASP A 172 -0.18 14.09 -6.75
C ASP A 172 0.57 15.20 -6.00
N ASP A 173 0.42 16.43 -6.45
CA ASP A 173 0.91 17.64 -5.81
C ASP A 173 0.32 17.81 -4.40
N ALA A 174 -0.97 17.58 -4.23
CA ALA A 174 -1.62 17.63 -2.92
C ALA A 174 -1.08 16.56 -1.97
N ALA A 175 -0.83 15.33 -2.47
CA ALA A 175 -0.19 14.28 -1.70
C ALA A 175 1.24 14.66 -1.27
N TYR A 176 2.02 15.27 -2.16
CA TYR A 176 3.36 15.76 -1.82
C TYR A 176 3.33 16.85 -0.75
N GLU A 177 2.48 17.86 -0.92
CA GLU A 177 2.36 18.97 0.02
C GLU A 177 1.88 18.48 1.40
N LEU A 178 0.99 17.47 1.42
CA LEU A 178 0.49 16.83 2.64
C LEU A 178 1.59 16.07 3.35
N ALA A 179 2.44 15.33 2.62
CA ALA A 179 3.58 14.63 3.19
C ALA A 179 4.52 15.56 3.95
N GLU A 180 4.79 16.76 3.42
CA GLU A 180 5.60 17.79 4.10
C GLU A 180 4.92 18.36 5.35
N VAL A 181 3.58 18.46 5.36
CA VAL A 181 2.83 18.86 6.56
C VAL A 181 3.01 17.82 7.67
N TYR A 182 2.89 16.53 7.34
CA TYR A 182 3.07 15.42 8.28
C TYR A 182 4.53 15.33 8.79
N GLU A 183 5.51 15.61 7.94
CA GLU A 183 6.95 15.66 8.30
C GLU A 183 7.30 16.85 9.21
N SER A 184 6.47 17.89 9.22
CA SER A 184 6.76 19.13 9.92
C SER A 184 7.03 18.93 11.42
N ARG A 185 7.77 19.86 12.03
CA ARG A 185 8.09 19.83 13.47
C ARG A 185 6.87 19.74 14.41
N HIS A 186 5.69 20.10 13.92
CA HIS A 186 4.45 20.07 14.69
C HIS A 186 3.77 18.70 14.69
N PHE A 187 3.85 17.97 13.57
CA PHE A 187 3.27 16.63 13.44
C PHE A 187 4.30 15.54 13.74
N LYS A 188 5.49 15.63 13.14
CA LYS A 188 6.56 14.61 13.23
C LYS A 188 6.03 13.19 12.97
N ASP A 189 5.03 13.09 12.10
CA ASP A 189 4.44 11.82 11.68
C ASP A 189 5.14 11.39 10.40
N TYR A 190 6.30 10.77 10.58
CA TYR A 190 7.18 10.37 9.48
C TYR A 190 6.61 9.19 8.71
N GLU A 191 5.88 8.28 9.37
CA GLU A 191 5.13 7.22 8.71
C GLU A 191 4.02 7.78 7.80
N GLY A 192 3.25 8.76 8.31
CA GLY A 192 2.23 9.46 7.52
C GLY A 192 2.84 10.24 6.35
N SER A 193 3.98 10.90 6.59
CA SER A 193 4.74 11.59 5.54
C SER A 193 5.16 10.64 4.42
N VAL A 194 5.82 9.52 4.75
CA VAL A 194 6.21 8.49 3.79
C VAL A 194 5.01 7.94 3.02
N TYR A 195 3.89 7.69 3.71
CA TYR A 195 2.67 7.20 3.07
C TYR A 195 2.21 8.16 1.96
N TYR A 196 2.17 9.47 2.23
CA TYR A 196 1.74 10.45 1.24
C TYR A 196 2.77 10.75 0.16
N TYR A 197 4.07 10.69 0.45
CA TYR A 197 5.10 10.72 -0.61
C TYR A 197 4.96 9.53 -1.57
N LYS A 198 4.65 8.34 -1.07
CA LYS A 198 4.33 7.19 -1.92
C LYS A 198 3.09 7.43 -2.75
N LYS A 199 2.02 7.92 -2.12
CA LYS A 199 0.76 8.23 -2.80
C LYS A 199 0.96 9.22 -3.95
N CYS A 200 1.82 10.23 -3.79
CA CYS A 200 2.19 11.19 -4.84
C CYS A 200 2.65 10.48 -6.13
N PHE A 201 3.65 9.61 -6.05
CA PHE A 201 4.16 8.93 -7.25
C PHE A 201 3.35 7.67 -7.66
N GLU A 202 2.42 7.23 -6.83
CA GLU A 202 1.40 6.23 -7.20
C GLU A 202 0.28 6.87 -8.03
N LEU A 203 -0.11 8.11 -7.70
CA LEU A 203 -1.07 8.90 -8.47
C LEU A 203 -0.47 9.39 -9.79
N ASN A 204 0.77 9.88 -9.76
CA ASN A 204 1.48 10.33 -10.95
C ASN A 204 2.90 9.75 -10.99
N PRO A 205 3.12 8.63 -11.69
CA PRO A 205 4.45 8.01 -11.79
C PRO A 205 5.54 8.92 -12.37
N ASN A 206 5.13 9.93 -13.15
CA ASN A 206 5.97 10.91 -13.84
C ASN A 206 5.97 12.30 -13.18
N THR A 207 5.50 12.40 -11.93
CA THR A 207 5.47 13.66 -11.18
C THR A 207 6.84 14.34 -11.15
N ASP A 208 6.85 15.66 -11.31
CA ASP A 208 8.06 16.48 -11.20
C ASP A 208 8.53 16.62 -9.75
N ARG A 209 7.70 16.23 -8.79
CA ARG A 209 8.03 16.27 -7.36
C ARG A 209 9.09 15.23 -7.01
N PRO A 210 10.07 15.56 -6.15
CA PRO A 210 11.09 14.60 -5.71
C PRO A 210 10.56 13.60 -4.65
N ALA A 211 9.30 13.17 -4.75
CA ALA A 211 8.61 12.38 -3.75
C ALA A 211 9.33 11.07 -3.39
N ARG A 212 9.93 10.41 -4.38
CA ARG A 212 10.71 9.17 -4.17
C ARG A 212 11.95 9.41 -3.30
N TYR A 213 12.65 10.52 -3.54
CA TYR A 213 13.79 10.94 -2.71
C TYR A 213 13.34 11.29 -1.30
N MET A 214 12.25 12.05 -1.17
CA MET A 214 11.76 12.49 0.14
C MET A 214 11.28 11.31 0.99
N ALA A 215 10.62 10.31 0.38
CA ALA A 215 10.30 9.05 1.04
C ALA A 215 11.57 8.31 1.51
N ALA A 216 12.59 8.21 0.65
CA ALA A 216 13.87 7.58 1.02
C ALA A 216 14.54 8.28 2.21
N ARG A 217 14.60 9.61 2.19
CA ARG A 217 15.13 10.44 3.27
C ARG A 217 14.38 10.20 4.57
N ALA A 218 13.04 10.14 4.51
CA ALA A 218 12.24 9.93 5.71
C ALA A 218 12.45 8.53 6.31
N TYR A 219 12.57 7.49 5.47
CA TYR A 219 12.94 6.15 5.91
C TYR A 219 14.32 6.10 6.57
N ASP A 220 15.31 6.77 5.98
CA ASP A 220 16.69 6.78 6.46
C ASP A 220 16.84 7.57 7.78
N MET A 221 16.45 8.85 7.74
CA MET A 221 16.74 9.80 8.82
C MET A 221 15.84 9.67 10.03
N PHE A 222 14.56 9.30 9.84
CA PHE A 222 13.57 9.34 10.91
C PHE A 222 13.04 7.97 11.32
N LEU A 223 12.78 7.09 10.34
CA LEU A 223 12.23 5.76 10.62
C LEU A 223 13.31 4.70 10.86
N HIS A 224 14.55 4.98 10.42
CA HIS A 224 15.67 4.05 10.44
C HIS A 224 15.35 2.70 9.79
N ASP A 225 14.54 2.73 8.71
CA ASP A 225 14.26 1.57 7.87
C ASP A 225 15.14 1.64 6.63
N TYR A 226 16.40 1.24 6.80
CA TYR A 226 17.42 1.38 5.78
C TYR A 226 17.15 0.55 4.52
N LYS A 227 16.44 -0.58 4.65
CA LYS A 227 16.05 -1.41 3.50
C LYS A 227 15.07 -0.67 2.60
N GLU A 228 14.05 -0.07 3.19
CA GLU A 228 13.12 0.77 2.43
C GLU A 228 13.79 2.05 1.92
N ALA A 229 14.71 2.65 2.69
CA ALA A 229 15.48 3.79 2.23
C ALA A 229 16.29 3.49 0.96
N VAL A 230 17.05 2.37 0.94
CA VAL A 230 17.79 1.89 -0.24
C VAL A 230 16.86 1.74 -1.44
N ARG A 231 15.74 1.03 -1.26
CA ARG A 231 14.74 0.82 -2.34
C ARG A 231 14.24 2.14 -2.92
N HIS A 232 13.92 3.11 -2.07
CA HIS A 232 13.39 4.40 -2.52
C HIS A 232 14.47 5.32 -3.11
N TYR A 233 15.71 5.28 -2.61
CA TYR A 233 16.84 6.00 -3.24
C TYR A 233 17.10 5.47 -4.66
N GLU A 234 17.09 4.16 -4.88
CA GLU A 234 17.23 3.57 -6.21
C GLU A 234 16.11 4.02 -7.17
N MET A 235 14.88 4.13 -6.67
CA MET A 235 13.77 4.66 -7.46
C MET A 235 13.96 6.15 -7.76
N ALA A 236 14.46 6.94 -6.79
CA ALA A 236 14.73 8.36 -6.98
C ALA A 236 15.80 8.61 -8.05
N LEU A 237 16.85 7.79 -8.11
CA LEU A 237 17.90 7.91 -9.14
C LEU A 237 17.39 7.72 -10.57
N LYS A 238 16.23 7.07 -10.75
CA LYS A 238 15.63 6.84 -12.08
C LYS A 238 14.70 7.97 -12.53
N THR A 239 14.10 8.71 -11.60
CA THR A 239 13.00 9.64 -11.92
C THR A 239 13.23 11.06 -11.43
N CYS A 240 14.05 11.27 -10.39
CA CYS A 240 14.32 12.60 -9.86
C CYS A 240 15.13 13.40 -10.88
N ARG A 241 14.70 14.64 -11.14
CA ARG A 241 15.38 15.56 -12.08
C ARG A 241 16.26 16.59 -11.38
N ASP A 242 16.21 16.65 -10.05
CA ASP A 242 17.02 17.56 -9.25
C ASP A 242 18.44 17.01 -9.07
N GLU A 243 19.42 17.67 -9.67
CA GLU A 243 20.82 17.24 -9.66
C GLU A 243 21.42 17.16 -8.25
N GLU A 244 21.01 18.07 -7.35
CA GLU A 244 21.53 18.12 -5.99
C GLU A 244 21.00 16.93 -5.18
N LEU A 245 19.69 16.67 -5.29
CA LEU A 245 19.06 15.52 -4.64
C LEU A 245 19.59 14.20 -5.20
N LEU A 246 19.86 14.10 -6.50
CA LEU A 246 20.48 12.93 -7.12
C LEU A 246 21.89 12.68 -6.56
N ARG A 247 22.68 13.73 -6.37
CA ARG A 247 24.01 13.61 -5.76
C ARG A 247 23.89 13.06 -4.33
N TYR A 248 23.04 13.66 -3.50
CA TYR A 248 22.82 13.19 -2.13
C TYR A 248 22.30 11.75 -2.08
N ALA A 249 21.37 11.39 -2.97
CA ALA A 249 20.84 10.03 -3.08
C ALA A 249 21.95 9.03 -3.39
N ASN A 250 22.81 9.33 -4.37
CA ASN A 250 23.92 8.45 -4.76
C ASN A 250 24.92 8.25 -3.61
N GLU A 251 25.35 9.34 -2.97
CA GLU A 251 26.29 9.29 -1.84
C GLU A 251 25.72 8.49 -0.68
N ARG A 252 24.47 8.77 -0.29
CA ARG A 252 23.85 8.07 0.83
C ARG A 252 23.55 6.61 0.51
N LEU A 253 23.13 6.29 -0.70
CA LEU A 253 22.94 4.91 -1.16
C LEU A 253 24.25 4.11 -1.14
N ALA A 254 25.36 4.71 -1.55
CA ALA A 254 26.67 4.07 -1.49
C ALA A 254 27.11 3.78 -0.04
N ALA A 255 26.85 4.72 0.88
CA ALA A 255 27.09 4.53 2.31
C ALA A 255 26.23 3.40 2.89
N LEU A 256 24.92 3.40 2.66
CA LEU A 256 24.02 2.34 3.15
C LEU A 256 24.43 0.95 2.64
N ARG A 257 24.88 0.85 1.38
CA ARG A 257 25.38 -0.42 0.83
C ARG A 257 26.68 -0.88 1.46
N SER A 258 27.59 0.04 1.80
CA SER A 258 28.83 -0.32 2.51
C SER A 258 28.56 -0.74 3.96
N GLU A 259 27.46 -0.25 4.55
CA GLU A 259 26.93 -0.68 5.85
C GLU A 259 26.18 -2.04 5.77
N GLY A 260 25.93 -2.58 4.57
CA GLY A 260 25.34 -3.90 4.35
C GLY A 260 23.81 -3.92 4.15
N TYR A 261 23.22 -2.78 3.76
CA TYR A 261 21.79 -2.66 3.42
C TYR A 261 21.50 -2.77 1.93
#